data_AF-A0A1A8HM25-F1
#
_entry.id   AF-A0A1A8HM25-F1
#
_cell.length_a   1.000
_cell.length_b   1.000
_cell.length_c   1.000
_cell.angle_alpha   90.00
_cell.angle_beta   90.00
_cell.angle_gamma   90.00
#
_symmetry.space_group_name_H-M   'P 1'
#
loop_
_entity.id
_entity.type
_entity.pdbx_description
1 polymer ?
#
loop_
_entity_poly.entity_id
_entity_poly.type
_entity_poly.pdbx_seq_one_letter_code
_entity_poly.pdbx_strand_id
1 'polypeptide(L)'
;EDSSNRPDNTAFTQQRLPAWQPILSAGIVIPGFVLIGLAFIGIGVGLFLTSRDIQVLEMDYTGADGSSPCSVCYNLADKNCVCTMSFSIDSLIKGPVFFYYGLTNYFQNQRRYGVSRDDKQLYGDMSNFASPNSECAPYQYISNVPIVPCGSVANSMFNDTFELFKNVNGQSLPVPLDG
;
A
#
# COMPACT_ATOMS: atom_id res chain seq x y z
N GLU A 1 -23.27 -31.14 61.20
CA GLU A 1 -22.36 -30.41 60.29
C GLU A 1 -22.36 -31.17 58.98
N ASP A 2 -22.63 -30.56 57.82
CA ASP A 2 -22.26 -31.08 56.48
C ASP A 2 -22.83 -30.21 55.32
N SER A 3 -22.73 -28.89 55.41
CA SER A 3 -23.06 -28.00 54.26
C SER A 3 -22.06 -26.87 54.01
N SER A 4 -21.17 -26.56 54.97
CA SER A 4 -20.23 -25.43 54.86
C SER A 4 -19.15 -25.60 53.78
N ASN A 5 -18.83 -26.84 53.40
CA ASN A 5 -17.76 -27.15 52.45
C ASN A 5 -18.28 -27.79 51.15
N ARG A 6 -19.60 -27.76 50.90
CA ARG A 6 -20.15 -28.34 49.69
C ARG A 6 -19.98 -27.35 48.53
N PRO A 7 -19.28 -27.73 47.44
CA PRO A 7 -19.16 -26.87 46.28
C PRO A 7 -20.52 -26.63 45.62
N ASP A 8 -20.69 -25.45 45.03
CA ASP A 8 -21.92 -25.04 44.37
C ASP A 8 -22.34 -26.02 43.28
N ASN A 9 -23.62 -26.38 43.29
CA ASN A 9 -24.23 -27.37 42.40
C ASN A 9 -24.89 -26.68 41.20
N THR A 10 -24.14 -25.85 40.47
CA THR A 10 -24.59 -25.22 39.23
C THR A 10 -24.02 -25.94 38.01
N ALA A 11 -24.71 -25.88 36.87
CA ALA A 11 -24.24 -26.49 35.62
C ALA A 11 -22.86 -25.96 35.17
N PHE A 12 -22.54 -24.71 35.51
CA PHE A 12 -21.24 -24.10 35.25
C PHE A 12 -20.16 -24.64 36.18
N THR A 13 -20.37 -24.59 37.51
CA THR A 13 -19.38 -25.05 38.51
C THR A 13 -19.12 -26.55 38.44
N GLN A 14 -20.08 -27.33 37.93
CA GLN A 14 -19.93 -28.76 37.70
C GLN A 14 -19.53 -29.16 36.27
N GLN A 15 -19.31 -28.18 35.38
CA GLN A 15 -18.93 -28.41 33.98
C GLN A 15 -19.93 -29.30 33.22
N ARG A 16 -21.23 -29.14 33.51
CA ARG A 16 -22.35 -29.85 32.87
C ARG A 16 -23.18 -28.94 31.97
N LEU A 17 -22.58 -27.87 31.46
CA LEU A 17 -23.24 -27.04 30.47
C LEU A 17 -23.54 -27.88 29.21
N PRO A 18 -24.71 -27.70 28.58
CA PRO A 18 -25.00 -28.37 27.33
C PRO A 18 -24.00 -27.90 26.28
N ALA A 19 -23.20 -28.84 25.78
CA ALA A 19 -22.21 -28.60 24.75
C ALA A 19 -22.56 -29.41 23.51
N TRP A 20 -22.43 -28.79 22.35
CA TRP A 20 -22.43 -29.52 21.08
C TRP A 20 -21.02 -30.07 20.86
N GLN A 21 -20.91 -31.39 20.73
CA GLN A 21 -19.64 -32.09 20.48
C GLN A 21 -19.67 -32.73 19.10
N PRO A 22 -19.35 -31.98 18.03
CA PRO A 22 -19.34 -32.53 16.68
C PRO A 22 -18.21 -33.54 16.51
N ILE A 23 -18.57 -34.76 16.09
CA ILE A 23 -17.60 -35.77 15.67
C ILE A 23 -17.39 -35.62 14.17
N LEU A 24 -16.23 -35.11 13.77
CA LEU A 24 -15.87 -34.88 12.37
C LEU A 24 -15.54 -36.20 11.67
N SER A 25 -16.59 -36.87 11.20
CA SER A 25 -16.50 -38.08 10.36
C SER A 25 -16.25 -37.72 8.89
N ALA A 26 -15.61 -38.62 8.15
CA ALA A 26 -15.43 -38.50 6.70
C ALA A 26 -16.75 -38.25 5.96
N GLY A 27 -17.87 -38.84 6.42
CA GLY A 27 -19.19 -38.65 5.81
C GLY A 27 -19.76 -37.24 5.95
N ILE A 28 -19.30 -36.45 6.94
CA ILE A 28 -19.73 -35.06 7.15
C ILE A 28 -18.74 -34.09 6.49
N VAL A 29 -17.45 -34.40 6.57
CA VAL A 29 -16.37 -33.51 6.15
C VAL A 29 -16.22 -33.48 4.62
N ILE A 30 -16.34 -34.63 3.94
CA ILE A 30 -16.15 -34.70 2.48
C ILE A 30 -17.19 -33.85 1.73
N PRO A 31 -18.51 -33.95 2.00
CA PRO A 31 -19.49 -33.08 1.34
C PRO A 31 -19.27 -31.59 1.63
N GLY A 32 -18.88 -31.25 2.86
CA GLY A 32 -18.55 -29.87 3.25
C GLY A 32 -17.41 -29.30 2.40
N PHE A 33 -16.33 -30.07 2.22
CA PHE A 33 -15.22 -29.66 1.36
C PHE A 33 -15.62 -29.53 -0.11
N VAL A 34 -16.47 -30.43 -0.63
CA VAL A 34 -16.95 -30.34 -2.02
C VAL A 34 -17.77 -29.07 -2.24
N LEU A 35 -18.66 -28.71 -1.31
CA LEU A 35 -19.46 -27.49 -1.40
C LEU A 35 -18.60 -26.22 -1.38
N ILE A 36 -17.66 -26.15 -0.43
CA ILE A 36 -16.72 -25.02 -0.34
C ILE A 36 -15.85 -24.94 -1.61
N GLY A 37 -15.39 -26.10 -2.11
CA GLY A 37 -14.60 -26.18 -3.34
C GLY A 37 -15.36 -25.63 -4.55
N LEU A 38 -16.62 -26.05 -4.75
CA LEU A 38 -17.44 -25.53 -5.85
C LEU A 38 -17.71 -24.03 -5.73
N ALA A 39 -17.94 -23.53 -4.52
CA ALA A 39 -18.10 -22.10 -4.28
C ALA A 39 -16.81 -21.32 -4.63
N PHE A 40 -15.64 -21.82 -4.21
CA PHE A 40 -14.36 -21.19 -4.51
C PHE A 40 -13.97 -21.28 -5.98
N ILE A 41 -14.37 -22.33 -6.70
CA ILE A 41 -14.23 -22.40 -8.15
C ILE A 41 -15.04 -21.28 -8.81
N GLY A 42 -16.30 -21.08 -8.41
CA GLY A 42 -17.15 -20.01 -8.94
C GLY A 42 -16.55 -18.62 -8.69
N ILE A 43 -16.14 -18.35 -7.45
CA ILE A 43 -15.49 -17.08 -7.08
C ILE A 43 -14.17 -16.89 -7.84
N GLY A 44 -13.34 -17.94 -7.92
CA GLY A 44 -12.05 -17.91 -8.60
C GLY A 44 -12.18 -17.61 -10.10
N VAL A 45 -13.17 -18.20 -10.78
CA VAL A 45 -13.46 -17.89 -12.20
C VAL A 45 -13.89 -16.44 -12.35
N GLY A 46 -14.77 -15.95 -11.48
CA GLY A 46 -15.19 -14.54 -11.49
C GLY A 46 -14.00 -13.58 -11.34
N LEU A 47 -13.17 -13.78 -10.32
CA LEU A 47 -11.97 -12.96 -10.08
C LEU A 47 -10.97 -13.04 -11.23
N PHE A 48 -10.76 -14.22 -11.81
CA PHE A 48 -9.82 -14.43 -12.91
C PHE A 48 -10.25 -13.67 -14.17
N LEU A 49 -11.53 -13.71 -14.54
CA LEU A 49 -12.03 -12.96 -15.68
C LEU A 49 -11.87 -11.45 -15.46
N THR A 50 -12.27 -10.95 -14.28
CA THR A 50 -12.14 -9.52 -13.97
C THR A 50 -10.67 -9.05 -13.93
N SER A 51 -9.74 -9.91 -13.53
CA SER A 51 -8.31 -9.57 -13.47
C SER A 51 -7.68 -9.46 -14.86
N ARG A 52 -8.08 -10.32 -15.79
CA ARG A 52 -7.55 -10.33 -17.17
C ARG A 52 -7.97 -9.11 -17.99
N ASP A 53 -9.09 -8.49 -17.66
CA ASP A 53 -9.59 -7.31 -18.37
C ASP A 53 -8.83 -6.02 -17.99
N ILE A 54 -8.01 -6.05 -16.93
CA ILE A 54 -7.21 -4.90 -16.50
C ILE A 54 -5.98 -4.78 -17.40
N GLN A 55 -5.89 -3.64 -18.10
CA GLN A 55 -4.73 -3.29 -18.92
C GLN A 55 -3.70 -2.54 -18.06
N VAL A 56 -2.47 -3.05 -18.00
CA VAL A 56 -1.37 -2.45 -17.24
C VAL A 56 -0.18 -2.26 -18.17
N LEU A 57 0.41 -1.06 -18.13
CA LEU A 57 1.68 -0.76 -18.77
C LEU A 57 2.65 -0.31 -17.68
N GLU A 58 3.77 -1.01 -17.56
CA GLU A 58 4.85 -0.70 -16.62
C GLU A 58 6.12 -0.38 -17.42
N MET A 59 6.79 0.71 -17.04
CA MET A 59 8.03 1.16 -17.68
C MET A 59 9.03 1.62 -16.63
N ASP A 60 10.26 1.13 -16.71
CA ASP A 60 11.36 1.59 -15.87
C ASP A 60 12.05 2.81 -16.50
N TYR A 61 12.07 3.91 -15.76
CA TYR A 61 12.69 5.17 -16.17
C TYR A 61 14.02 5.47 -15.44
N THR A 62 14.57 4.52 -14.69
CA THR A 62 15.81 4.69 -13.90
C THR A 62 17.03 4.91 -14.79
N GLY A 63 17.17 4.14 -15.87
CA GLY A 63 18.25 4.28 -16.85
C GLY A 63 19.63 3.79 -16.43
N ALA A 64 19.70 2.90 -15.44
CA ALA A 64 20.96 2.32 -14.95
C ALA A 64 21.68 1.43 -15.98
N ASP A 65 20.93 0.80 -16.90
CA ASP A 65 21.43 -0.13 -17.91
C ASP A 65 21.78 0.56 -19.25
N GLY A 66 21.55 1.88 -19.36
CA GLY A 66 21.77 2.64 -20.58
C GLY A 66 20.78 2.34 -21.71
N SER A 67 19.77 1.50 -21.48
CA SER A 67 18.79 1.14 -22.51
C SER A 67 17.65 2.16 -22.58
N SER A 68 17.35 2.81 -21.45
CA SER A 68 16.27 3.80 -21.38
C SER A 68 16.74 5.18 -21.87
N PRO A 69 15.83 5.96 -22.50
CA PRO A 69 16.09 7.37 -22.82
C PRO A 69 16.44 8.23 -21.59
N CYS A 70 16.07 7.77 -20.39
CA CYS A 70 16.32 8.45 -19.12
C CYS A 70 17.71 8.15 -18.51
N SER A 71 18.53 7.32 -19.16
CA SER A 71 19.93 7.07 -18.74
C SER A 71 20.78 8.34 -18.67
N VAL A 72 20.41 9.38 -19.41
CA VAL A 72 21.03 10.72 -19.33
C VAL A 72 20.89 11.32 -17.93
N CYS A 73 19.81 11.02 -17.21
CA CYS A 73 19.56 11.55 -15.86
C CYS A 73 20.14 10.68 -14.73
N TYR A 74 20.59 9.45 -15.02
CA TYR A 74 20.99 8.49 -13.97
C TYR A 74 22.21 8.93 -13.15
N ASN A 75 23.22 9.51 -13.80
CA ASN A 75 24.46 9.96 -13.14
C ASN A 75 24.58 11.48 -13.03
N LEU A 76 23.52 12.22 -13.40
CA LEU A 76 23.56 13.67 -13.37
C LEU A 76 23.31 14.16 -11.94
N ALA A 77 24.27 14.89 -11.39
CA ALA A 77 24.07 15.67 -10.16
C ALA A 77 23.16 16.91 -10.39
N ASP A 78 22.65 17.07 -11.60
CA ASP A 78 21.73 18.14 -11.97
C ASP A 78 20.31 17.78 -11.52
N LYS A 79 19.73 18.68 -10.71
CA LYS A 79 18.39 18.51 -10.15
C LYS A 79 17.28 18.74 -11.19
N ASN A 80 17.61 19.27 -12.37
CA ASN A 80 16.65 19.64 -13.40
C ASN A 80 16.77 18.78 -14.67
N CYS A 81 17.18 17.53 -14.53
CA CYS A 81 17.25 16.63 -15.68
C CYS A 81 15.84 16.22 -16.13
N VAL A 82 15.53 16.46 -17.40
CA VAL A 82 14.26 16.06 -18.02
C VAL A 82 14.56 14.96 -19.03
N CYS A 83 13.85 13.84 -18.91
CA CYS A 83 13.88 12.77 -19.89
C CYS A 83 12.47 12.49 -20.45
N THR A 84 12.41 11.88 -21.63
CA THR A 84 11.14 11.59 -22.30
C THR A 84 11.09 10.12 -22.68
N MET A 85 10.00 9.46 -22.29
CA MET A 85 9.73 8.08 -22.67
C MET A 85 8.53 8.01 -23.61
N SER A 86 8.72 7.35 -24.75
CA SER A 86 7.66 7.09 -25.71
C SER A 86 7.12 5.68 -25.56
N PHE A 87 5.81 5.54 -25.52
CA PHE A 87 5.13 4.24 -25.50
C PHE A 87 3.87 4.26 -26.37
N SER A 88 3.43 3.07 -26.78
CA SER A 88 2.18 2.86 -27.50
C SER A 88 1.25 1.99 -26.68
N ILE A 89 -0.05 2.26 -26.79
CA ILE A 89 -1.10 1.45 -26.18
C ILE A 89 -1.83 0.74 -27.31
N ASP A 90 -1.70 -0.59 -27.37
CA ASP A 90 -2.22 -1.40 -28.48
C ASP A 90 -3.75 -1.57 -28.42
N SER A 91 -4.32 -1.49 -27.22
CA SER A 91 -5.74 -1.68 -26.97
C SER A 91 -6.41 -0.43 -26.39
N LEU A 92 -7.66 -0.19 -26.77
CA LEU A 92 -8.44 0.88 -26.18
C LEU A 92 -8.71 0.58 -24.69
N ILE A 93 -8.33 1.52 -23.82
CA ILE A 93 -8.66 1.47 -22.39
C ILE A 93 -10.11 1.93 -22.24
N LYS A 94 -10.98 1.04 -21.75
CA LYS A 94 -12.42 1.30 -21.60
C LYS A 94 -12.79 1.96 -20.26
N GLY A 95 -11.92 1.83 -19.26
CA GLY A 95 -12.15 2.29 -17.89
C GLY A 95 -11.37 3.56 -17.52
N PRO A 96 -11.46 3.99 -16.26
CA PRO A 96 -10.62 5.05 -15.73
C PRO A 96 -9.14 4.63 -15.79
N VAL A 97 -8.28 5.60 -16.10
CA VAL A 97 -6.83 5.42 -16.13
C VAL A 97 -6.26 5.95 -14.83
N PHE A 98 -5.39 5.17 -14.21
CA PHE A 98 -4.63 5.58 -13.05
C PHE A 98 -3.14 5.57 -13.38
N PHE A 99 -2.45 6.64 -12.99
CA PHE A 99 -1.01 6.75 -13.13
C PHE A 99 -0.35 6.51 -11.77
N TYR A 100 0.62 5.59 -11.73
CA TYR A 100 1.36 5.25 -10.53
C TYR A 100 2.86 5.35 -10.79
N TYR A 101 3.60 5.83 -9.80
CA TYR A 101 5.05 5.68 -9.75
C TYR A 101 5.41 4.53 -8.80
N GLY A 102 6.36 3.71 -9.23
CA GLY A 102 6.85 2.56 -8.46
C GLY A 102 8.28 2.80 -8.00
N LEU A 103 8.57 2.49 -6.74
CA LEU A 103 9.93 2.49 -6.19
C LEU A 103 10.31 1.07 -5.77
N THR A 104 11.46 0.60 -6.24
CA THR A 104 12.04 -0.67 -5.80
C THR A 104 13.22 -0.40 -4.86
N ASN A 105 13.54 -1.37 -3.99
CA ASN A 105 14.61 -1.23 -2.99
C ASN A 105 14.46 -0.02 -2.03
N TYR A 106 13.22 0.44 -1.81
CA TYR A 106 12.89 1.54 -0.91
C TYR A 106 12.05 1.03 0.27
N PHE A 107 12.69 0.88 1.44
CA PHE A 107 12.13 0.17 2.60
C PHE A 107 11.23 1.03 3.50
N GLN A 108 10.06 1.43 2.98
CA GLN A 108 9.08 2.23 3.76
C GLN A 108 8.56 1.52 5.01
N ASN A 109 8.59 0.19 5.04
CA ASN A 109 8.14 -0.62 6.17
C ASN A 109 9.18 -0.75 7.29
N GLN A 110 10.38 -0.17 7.16
CA GLN A 110 11.35 -0.18 8.22
C GLN A 110 10.80 0.58 9.44
N ARG A 111 10.77 -0.06 10.62
CA ARG A 111 10.15 0.51 11.83
C ARG A 111 10.56 1.95 12.11
N ARG A 112 11.87 2.26 12.09
CA ARG A 112 12.37 3.62 12.36
C ARG A 112 11.93 4.63 11.31
N TYR A 113 11.84 4.23 10.05
CA TYR A 113 11.34 5.07 8.98
C TYR A 113 9.84 5.35 9.17
N GLY A 114 9.03 4.30 9.36
CA GLY A 114 7.57 4.42 9.46
C GLY A 114 7.06 5.22 10.67
N VAL A 115 7.80 5.21 11.80
CA VAL A 115 7.45 6.02 12.99
C VAL A 115 7.99 7.44 12.94
N SER A 116 8.91 7.76 12.02
CA SER A 116 9.57 9.07 11.95
C SER A 116 8.68 10.11 11.28
N ARG A 117 7.65 10.54 12.01
CA ARG A 117 6.66 11.57 11.65
C ARG A 117 6.00 12.14 12.90
N ASP A 118 5.35 13.29 12.78
CA ASP A 118 4.55 13.88 13.85
C ASP A 118 3.08 14.02 13.41
N ASP A 119 2.23 13.12 13.91
CA ASP A 119 0.82 13.07 13.52
C ASP A 119 0.05 14.34 13.97
N LYS A 120 0.46 15.01 15.06
CA LYS A 120 -0.19 16.25 15.51
C LYS A 120 0.20 17.44 14.65
N GLN A 121 1.46 17.46 14.21
CA GLN A 121 1.92 18.44 13.23
C GLN A 121 1.18 18.26 11.89
N LEU A 122 1.04 17.03 11.40
CA LEU A 122 0.31 16.74 10.16
C LEU A 122 -1.20 17.05 10.28
N TYR A 123 -1.75 16.96 11.50
CA TYR A 123 -3.11 17.41 11.80
C TYR A 123 -3.27 18.94 11.82
N GLY A 124 -2.17 19.70 11.90
CA GLY A 124 -2.18 21.17 11.93
C GLY A 124 -2.17 21.78 13.34
N ASP A 125 -1.77 21.04 14.37
CA ASP A 125 -1.61 21.57 15.72
C ASP A 125 -0.36 22.47 15.79
N MET A 126 -0.58 23.78 15.93
CA MET A 126 0.46 24.81 16.00
C MET A 126 1.45 24.60 17.16
N SER A 127 1.09 23.88 18.22
CA SER A 127 2.03 23.59 19.32
C SER A 127 3.20 22.70 18.84
N ASN A 128 2.92 21.74 17.96
CA ASN A 128 3.92 20.81 17.41
C ASN A 128 4.69 21.43 16.23
N PHE A 129 4.30 22.61 15.76
CA PHE A 129 5.10 23.40 14.81
C PHE A 129 6.28 24.05 15.53
N ALA A 130 6.12 24.41 16.81
CA ALA A 130 7.19 24.96 17.64
C ALA A 130 8.03 23.86 18.32
N SER A 131 7.41 22.74 18.70
CA SER A 131 8.07 21.62 19.38
C SER A 131 7.63 20.27 18.78
N PRO A 132 8.30 19.80 17.72
CA PRO A 132 7.99 18.52 17.09
C PRO A 132 8.34 17.32 17.99
N ASN A 133 7.61 16.22 17.78
CA ASN A 133 7.78 14.97 18.52
C ASN A 133 9.19 14.37 18.41
N SER A 134 9.68 13.74 19.49
CA SER A 134 10.95 13.00 19.56
C SER A 134 11.11 11.89 18.52
N GLU A 135 10.00 11.33 18.01
CA GLU A 135 10.01 10.29 16.98
C GLU A 135 10.52 10.80 15.60
N CYS A 136 10.40 12.11 15.34
CA CYS A 136 10.90 12.71 14.09
C CYS A 136 12.44 12.73 13.98
N ALA A 137 13.20 12.33 15.01
CA ALA A 137 14.66 12.39 14.99
C ALA A 137 15.25 11.54 13.84
N PRO A 138 16.29 12.03 13.13
CA PRO A 138 17.02 13.30 13.35
C PRO A 138 16.40 14.53 12.66
N TYR A 139 15.32 14.38 11.90
CA TYR A 139 14.72 15.41 11.05
C TYR A 139 13.71 16.31 11.78
N GLN A 140 14.04 16.71 13.00
CA GLN A 140 13.18 17.58 13.82
C GLN A 140 13.53 19.06 13.67
N TYR A 141 14.83 19.35 13.59
CA TYR A 141 15.34 20.71 13.63
C TYR A 141 16.44 20.90 12.60
N ILE A 142 16.48 22.08 11.98
CA ILE A 142 17.59 22.57 11.19
C ILE A 142 18.05 23.91 11.78
N SER A 143 19.31 23.99 12.24
CA SER A 143 19.84 25.21 12.86
C SER A 143 18.95 25.78 13.99
N ASN A 144 18.44 24.90 14.87
CA ASN A 144 17.48 25.20 15.95
C ASN A 144 16.09 25.69 15.50
N VAL A 145 15.77 25.60 14.21
CA VAL A 145 14.43 25.88 13.67
C VAL A 145 13.69 24.55 13.46
N PRO A 146 12.47 24.38 14.01
CA PRO A 146 11.67 23.18 13.75
C PRO A 146 11.36 22.98 12.26
N ILE A 147 11.46 21.74 11.79
CA ILE A 147 11.12 21.37 10.41
C ILE A 147 9.62 21.06 10.34
N VAL A 148 8.92 21.62 9.35
CA VAL A 148 7.50 21.38 9.09
C VAL A 148 7.30 20.99 7.62
N PRO A 149 6.82 19.77 7.30
CA PRO A 149 6.65 18.61 8.19
C PRO A 149 7.98 17.94 8.58
N CYS A 150 8.09 17.44 9.82
CA CYS A 150 9.28 16.76 10.34
C CYS A 150 9.30 15.25 10.00
N GLY A 151 10.49 14.66 10.12
CA GLY A 151 10.67 13.21 10.07
C GLY A 151 11.16 12.66 8.74
N SER A 152 11.61 11.39 8.78
CA SER A 152 12.25 10.72 7.63
C SER A 152 11.29 10.52 6.46
N VAL A 153 10.00 10.32 6.76
CA VAL A 153 8.95 10.11 5.76
C VAL A 153 8.78 11.35 4.89
N ALA A 154 8.65 12.52 5.52
CA ALA A 154 8.54 13.79 4.81
C ALA A 154 9.85 14.17 4.12
N ASN A 155 11.00 13.97 4.77
CA ASN A 155 12.30 14.35 4.22
C ASN A 155 12.67 13.59 2.93
N SER A 156 12.13 12.38 2.74
CA SER A 156 12.37 11.57 1.54
C SER A 156 11.14 11.46 0.65
N MET A 157 10.28 12.48 0.68
CA MET A 157 9.17 12.60 -0.26
C MET A 157 9.68 12.55 -1.70
N PHE A 158 9.03 11.71 -2.50
CA PHE A 158 9.29 11.60 -3.92
C PHE A 158 9.05 12.94 -4.63
N ASN A 159 9.99 13.35 -5.49
CA ASN A 159 10.05 14.70 -6.04
C ASN A 159 10.11 14.76 -7.58
N ASP A 160 9.98 13.65 -8.29
CA ASP A 160 9.88 13.72 -9.75
C ASP A 160 8.49 14.22 -10.17
N THR A 161 8.46 14.93 -11.29
CA THR A 161 7.24 15.47 -11.88
C THR A 161 6.99 14.79 -13.22
N PHE A 162 5.76 14.31 -13.43
CA PHE A 162 5.37 13.61 -14.66
C PHE A 162 4.41 14.46 -15.48
N GLU A 163 4.69 14.58 -16.77
CA GLU A 163 3.80 15.17 -17.76
C GLU A 163 3.50 14.14 -18.85
N LEU A 164 2.22 13.92 -19.13
CA LEU A 164 1.79 12.96 -20.12
C LEU A 164 1.26 13.68 -21.36
N PHE A 165 1.73 13.29 -22.54
CA PHE A 165 1.31 13.85 -23.82
C PHE A 165 0.80 12.76 -24.75
N LYS A 166 -0.31 13.04 -25.44
CA LYS A 166 -0.85 12.21 -26.52
C LYS A 166 -0.49 12.83 -27.86
N ASN A 167 0.22 12.09 -28.70
CA ASN A 167 0.51 12.49 -30.07
C ASN A 167 -0.68 12.17 -30.98
N VAL A 168 -1.31 13.20 -31.55
CA VAL A 168 -2.41 13.09 -32.52
C VAL A 168 -2.03 13.91 -33.75
N ASN A 169 -1.88 13.25 -34.91
CA ASN A 169 -1.57 13.89 -36.20
C ASN A 169 -0.34 14.83 -36.16
N GLY A 170 0.69 14.46 -35.39
CA GLY A 170 1.92 15.25 -35.24
C GLY A 170 1.83 16.40 -34.23
N GLN A 171 0.70 16.57 -33.54
CA GLN A 171 0.56 17.51 -32.42
C GLN A 171 0.55 16.77 -31.08
N SER A 172 1.32 17.26 -30.13
CA SER A 172 1.38 16.74 -28.76
C SER A 172 0.35 17.46 -27.89
N LEU A 173 -0.72 16.75 -27.52
CA LEU A 173 -1.78 17.25 -26.65
C LEU A 173 -1.53 16.80 -25.22
N PRO A 174 -1.51 17.70 -24.22
CA PRO A 174 -1.34 17.29 -22.83
C PRO A 174 -2.54 16.47 -22.36
N VAL A 175 -2.26 15.40 -21.62
CA VAL A 175 -3.28 14.60 -20.92
C VAL A 175 -3.31 15.11 -19.48
N PRO A 176 -4.43 15.68 -19.00
CA PRO A 176 -4.52 16.15 -17.63
C PRO A 176 -4.41 14.95 -16.68
N LEU A 177 -3.55 15.07 -15.68
CA LEU A 177 -3.50 14.17 -14.54
C LEU A 177 -4.27 14.86 -13.41
N ASP A 178 -5.45 14.34 -13.09
CA ASP A 178 -6.21 14.80 -11.93
C ASP A 178 -5.51 14.25 -10.68
N GLY A 179 -4.87 15.15 -9.92
CA GLY A 179 -4.16 14.86 -8.66
C GLY A 179 -4.80 15.56 -7.47
#